data_AF-A0A926TVU4-F1
#
_entry.id   AF-A0A926TVU4-F1
#
_cell.length_a   1.000
_cell.length_b   1.000
_cell.length_c   1.000
_cell.angle_alpha   90.00
_cell.angle_beta   90.00
_cell.angle_gamma   90.00
#
_symmetry.space_group_name_H-M   'P 1'
#
loop_
_entity.id
_entity.type
_entity.pdbx_description
1 polymer ?
#
loop_
_entity_poly.entity_id
_entity_poly.type
_entity_poly.pdbx_seq_one_letter_code
_entity_poly.pdbx_strand_id
1 'polypeptide(L)'
;MQFNTEKELQDYCLQVLRLKGIQPKEEVWCGGLRADIVIDRAVIELKKTLTRDAIFQAVGQGERYQKRLKKDELWIVGQMPKDDQSARSALHTARELAKEGIRVSFVDRDTYWQASEPDNIYPIFRPQLPQLPRLSFGWLERYRVAIAVGFIILSLLIWDGKNRSGREQILNASYTTVQL
;
A
#
# COMPACT_ATOMS: atom_id res chain seq x y z
N MET A 1 19.11 -11.68 -12.44
CA MET A 1 18.00 -10.99 -11.75
C MET A 1 18.29 -9.49 -11.72
N GLN A 2 17.35 -8.64 -12.09
CA GLN A 2 17.52 -7.18 -12.07
C GLN A 2 16.27 -6.51 -11.49
N PHE A 3 16.46 -5.59 -10.54
CA PHE A 3 15.41 -4.80 -9.94
C PHE A 3 15.59 -3.33 -10.34
N ASN A 4 14.55 -2.73 -10.90
CA ASN A 4 14.58 -1.33 -11.33
C ASN A 4 14.26 -0.39 -10.15
N THR A 5 13.44 -0.87 -9.21
CA THR A 5 13.01 -0.11 -8.02
C THR A 5 13.30 -0.89 -6.74
N GLU A 6 13.39 -0.16 -5.62
CA GLU A 6 13.51 -0.79 -4.29
C GLU A 6 12.23 -1.55 -3.92
N LYS A 7 11.07 -1.09 -4.40
CA LYS A 7 9.80 -1.78 -4.21
C LYS A 7 9.76 -3.15 -4.89
N GLU A 8 10.28 -3.27 -6.12
CA GLU A 8 10.40 -4.57 -6.80
C GLU A 8 11.30 -5.55 -6.02
N LEU A 9 12.41 -5.06 -5.47
CA LEU A 9 13.28 -5.85 -4.59
C LEU A 9 12.55 -6.27 -3.31
N GLN A 10 11.78 -5.36 -2.69
CA GLN A 10 10.99 -5.65 -1.50
C GLN A 10 9.93 -6.73 -1.77
N ASP A 11 9.19 -6.61 -2.87
CA ASP A 11 8.17 -7.57 -3.27
C ASP A 11 8.78 -8.96 -3.51
N TYR A 12 9.94 -9.01 -4.16
CA TYR A 12 10.70 -10.25 -4.35
C TYR A 12 11.14 -10.87 -3.02
N CYS A 13 11.76 -10.09 -2.13
CA CYS A 13 12.20 -10.58 -0.82
C CYS A 13 11.02 -11.10 0.01
N LEU A 14 9.89 -10.40 0.01
CA LEU A 14 8.65 -10.84 0.67
C LEU A 14 8.16 -12.17 0.10
N GLN A 15 8.17 -12.33 -1.23
CA GLN A 15 7.79 -13.59 -1.87
C GLN A 15 8.71 -14.74 -1.46
N VAL A 16 10.03 -14.54 -1.51
CA VAL A 16 11.02 -15.56 -1.12
C VAL A 16 10.83 -15.98 0.34
N LEU A 17 10.64 -15.02 1.25
CA LEU A 17 10.39 -15.31 2.67
C LEU A 17 9.10 -16.13 2.85
N ARG A 18 8.01 -15.76 2.17
CA ARG A 18 6.74 -16.49 2.22
C ARG A 18 6.88 -17.91 1.65
N LEU A 19 7.62 -18.09 0.55
CA LEU A 19 7.89 -19.42 -0.02
C LEU A 19 8.68 -20.32 0.93
N LYS A 20 9.50 -19.73 1.81
CA LYS A 20 10.22 -20.45 2.88
C LYS A 20 9.39 -20.65 4.15
N GLY A 21 8.09 -20.35 4.13
CA GLY A 21 7.20 -20.47 5.28
C GLY A 21 7.40 -19.41 6.37
N ILE A 22 8.15 -18.34 6.08
CA ILE A 22 8.35 -17.22 7.00
C ILE A 22 7.18 -16.23 6.81
N GLN A 23 6.70 -15.65 7.89
CA GLN A 23 5.65 -14.62 7.87
C GLN A 23 6.26 -13.21 7.99
N PRO A 24 6.63 -12.57 6.86
CA PRO A 24 7.15 -11.20 6.92
C PRO A 24 6.03 -10.18 7.10
N LYS A 25 6.34 -9.12 7.86
CA LYS A 25 5.55 -7.89 7.93
C LYS A 25 6.26 -6.81 7.11
N GLU A 26 5.51 -6.15 6.26
CA GLU A 26 6.01 -5.08 5.39
C GLU A 26 5.78 -3.71 6.05
N GLU A 27 6.70 -2.77 5.82
CA GLU A 27 6.53 -1.34 6.15
C GLU A 27 6.10 -1.09 7.61
N VAL A 28 6.80 -1.71 8.56
CA VAL A 28 6.45 -1.67 9.99
C VAL A 28 6.88 -0.33 10.60
N TRP A 29 5.91 0.42 11.11
CA TRP A 29 6.15 1.69 11.80
C TRP A 29 6.66 1.50 13.24
N CYS A 30 7.74 2.20 13.59
CA CYS A 30 8.30 2.20 14.95
C CYS A 30 8.84 3.58 15.35
N GLY A 31 8.07 4.32 16.15
CA GLY A 31 8.48 5.62 16.70
C GLY A 31 8.73 6.70 15.64
N GLY A 32 7.85 6.78 14.64
CA GLY A 32 7.97 7.75 13.53
C GLY A 32 8.95 7.36 12.42
N LEU A 33 9.56 6.18 12.50
CA LEU A 33 10.32 5.59 11.42
C LEU A 33 9.60 4.35 10.88
N ARG A 34 10.04 3.85 9.72
CA ARG A 34 9.42 2.72 9.03
C ARG A 34 10.49 1.74 8.56
N ALA A 35 10.42 0.51 9.04
CA ALA A 35 11.30 -0.58 8.60
C ALA A 35 10.72 -1.26 7.36
N ASP A 36 11.57 -1.64 6.40
CA ASP A 36 11.11 -2.22 5.12
C ASP A 36 10.42 -3.57 5.31
N ILE A 37 11.10 -4.51 5.96
CA ILE A 37 10.58 -5.84 6.27
C ILE A 37 10.98 -6.24 7.68
N VAL A 38 10.05 -6.84 8.42
CA VAL A 38 10.29 -7.39 9.75
C VAL A 38 9.84 -8.84 9.77
N ILE A 39 10.74 -9.72 10.21
CA ILE A 39 10.43 -11.13 10.51
C ILE A 39 10.55 -11.37 12.02
N ASP A 40 10.36 -12.60 12.47
CA ASP A 40 10.35 -12.92 13.91
C ASP A 40 11.62 -12.45 14.63
N ARG A 41 12.80 -12.81 14.10
CA ARG A 41 14.10 -12.52 14.71
C ARG A 41 14.81 -11.28 14.17
N ALA A 42 14.47 -10.83 12.97
CA ALA A 42 15.26 -9.83 12.25
C ALA A 42 14.44 -8.63 11.78
N VAL A 43 15.11 -7.48 11.70
CA VAL A 43 14.74 -6.41 10.77
C VAL A 43 15.56 -6.58 9.50
N ILE A 44 14.91 -6.42 8.35
CA ILE A 44 15.55 -6.48 7.04
C ILE A 44 15.44 -5.09 6.40
N GLU A 45 16.58 -4.47 6.17
CA GLU A 45 16.71 -3.19 5.48
C GLU A 45 17.12 -3.43 4.02
N LEU A 46 16.43 -2.77 3.10
CA LEU A 46 16.64 -2.97 1.67
C LEU A 46 17.38 -1.78 1.06
N LYS A 47 18.24 -2.08 0.10
CA LYS A 47 18.82 -1.10 -0.81
C LYS A 47 18.87 -1.71 -2.20
N LYS A 48 18.40 -0.98 -3.22
CA LYS A 48 18.45 -1.46 -4.61
C LYS A 48 19.84 -1.99 -5.00
N THR A 49 20.90 -1.26 -4.63
CA THR A 49 22.29 -1.67 -4.87
C THR A 49 23.13 -1.44 -3.62
N LEU A 50 23.88 -2.46 -3.20
CA LEU A 50 24.70 -2.44 -2.00
C LEU A 50 26.11 -1.96 -2.31
N THR A 51 26.27 -0.66 -2.53
CA THR A 51 27.60 -0.03 -2.45
C THR A 51 28.05 0.05 -0.99
N ARG A 52 29.33 0.30 -0.73
CA ARG A 52 29.85 0.50 0.63
C ARG A 52 29.04 1.54 1.42
N ASP A 53 28.76 2.68 0.80
CA ASP A 53 28.03 3.76 1.44
C ASP A 53 26.56 3.40 1.69
N ALA A 54 25.91 2.73 0.74
CA ALA A 54 24.54 2.24 0.91
C ALA A 54 24.44 1.22 2.05
N ILE A 55 25.44 0.36 2.22
CA ILE A 55 25.52 -0.58 3.35
C ILE A 55 25.61 0.19 4.68
N PHE A 56 26.51 1.18 4.82
CA PHE A 56 26.60 1.94 6.07
C PHE A 56 25.33 2.76 6.38
N GLN A 57 24.69 3.32 5.35
CA GLN A 57 23.39 3.96 5.52
C GLN A 57 22.33 2.97 6.03
N ALA A 58 22.30 1.77 5.45
CA ALA A 58 21.39 0.70 5.87
C ALA A 58 21.67 0.22 7.30
N VAL A 59 22.95 0.11 7.72
CA VAL A 59 23.32 -0.20 9.11
C VAL A 59 22.73 0.84 10.06
N GLY A 60 22.98 2.12 9.81
CA GLY A 60 22.54 3.20 10.70
C GLY A 60 21.01 3.32 10.83
N GLN A 61 20.25 2.95 9.80
CA GLN A 61 18.78 2.87 9.86
C GLN A 61 18.32 1.58 10.54
N GLY A 62 18.87 0.45 10.10
CA GLY A 62 18.53 -0.88 10.57
C GLY A 62 18.75 -1.09 12.07
N GLU A 63 19.86 -0.61 12.63
CA GLU A 63 20.13 -0.69 14.08
C GLU A 63 19.07 0.04 14.91
N ARG A 64 18.60 1.20 14.42
CA ARG A 64 17.53 1.96 15.10
C ARG A 64 16.23 1.17 15.10
N TYR A 65 15.91 0.51 13.99
CA TYR A 65 14.72 -0.33 13.88
C TYR A 65 14.84 -1.57 14.76
N GLN A 66 15.97 -2.27 14.69
CA GLN A 66 16.27 -3.45 15.49
C GLN A 66 16.10 -3.16 16.99
N LYS A 67 16.66 -2.06 17.48
CA LYS A 67 16.52 -1.64 18.88
C LYS A 67 15.07 -1.32 19.26
N ARG A 68 14.35 -0.58 18.42
CA ARG A 68 12.96 -0.16 18.71
C ARG A 68 11.97 -1.31 18.66
N LEU A 69 12.17 -2.23 17.72
CA LEU A 69 11.34 -3.41 17.52
C LEU A 69 11.78 -4.63 18.35
N LYS A 70 12.86 -4.48 19.14
CA LYS A 70 13.45 -5.52 19.97
C LYS A 70 13.74 -6.80 19.18
N LYS A 71 14.45 -6.63 18.05
CA LYS A 71 14.86 -7.74 17.19
C LYS A 71 16.29 -8.14 17.51
N ASP A 72 16.60 -9.42 17.33
CA ASP A 72 17.91 -9.99 17.63
C ASP A 72 18.89 -9.74 16.49
N GLU A 73 18.39 -9.62 15.27
CA GLU A 73 19.21 -9.61 14.06
C GLU A 73 18.92 -8.40 13.16
N LEU A 74 19.95 -7.94 12.45
CA LEU A 74 19.86 -6.97 11.37
C LEU A 74 20.34 -7.61 10.07
N TRP A 75 19.46 -7.65 9.08
CA TRP A 75 19.77 -8.12 7.74
C TRP A 75 19.72 -6.94 6.78
N ILE A 76 20.72 -6.84 5.91
CA ILE A 76 20.80 -5.83 4.85
C ILE A 76 20.80 -6.59 3.53
N VAL A 77 19.84 -6.26 2.65
CA VAL A 77 19.64 -7.02 1.40
C VAL A 77 19.58 -6.07 0.20
N GLY A 78 20.24 -6.46 -0.87
CA GLY A 78 20.24 -5.69 -2.11
C GLY A 78 21.08 -6.33 -3.21
N GLN A 79 21.17 -5.67 -4.36
CA GLN A 79 21.95 -6.20 -5.48
C GLN A 79 23.43 -5.84 -5.36
N MET A 80 24.31 -6.73 -5.83
CA MET A 80 25.73 -6.41 -6.00
C MET A 80 25.91 -5.23 -6.97
N PRO A 81 26.82 -4.27 -6.69
CA PRO A 81 27.26 -3.28 -7.67
C PRO A 81 27.78 -3.95 -8.94
N LYS A 82 27.53 -3.33 -10.10
CA LYS A 82 27.99 -3.86 -11.40
C LYS A 82 29.46 -3.59 -11.66
N ASP A 83 30.03 -2.56 -11.04
CA ASP A 83 31.43 -2.22 -11.20
C ASP A 83 32.31 -3.01 -10.21
N ASP A 84 33.43 -3.53 -10.71
CA ASP A 84 34.31 -4.41 -9.93
C ASP A 84 34.86 -3.75 -8.66
N GLN A 85 35.16 -2.46 -8.72
CA GLN A 85 35.73 -1.74 -7.58
C GLN A 85 34.70 -1.61 -6.44
N SER A 86 33.47 -1.17 -6.73
CA SER A 86 32.42 -1.10 -5.72
C SER A 86 31.97 -2.47 -5.25
N ALA A 87 31.95 -3.48 -6.13
CA ALA A 87 31.63 -4.85 -5.75
C ALA A 87 32.66 -5.41 -4.75
N ARG A 88 33.96 -5.22 -4.99
CA ARG A 88 35.02 -5.61 -4.04
C ARG A 88 34.90 -4.88 -2.71
N SER A 89 34.64 -3.57 -2.77
CA SER A 89 34.45 -2.73 -1.57
C SER A 89 33.25 -3.19 -0.74
N ALA A 90 32.11 -3.42 -1.39
CA ALA A 90 30.89 -3.91 -0.76
C ALA A 90 31.06 -5.29 -0.13
N LEU A 91 31.71 -6.23 -0.84
CA LEU A 91 32.03 -7.57 -0.32
C LEU A 91 32.94 -7.51 0.89
N HIS A 92 33.96 -6.64 0.86
CA HIS A 92 34.84 -6.44 2.01
C HIS A 92 34.05 -5.89 3.21
N THR A 93 33.24 -4.86 3.01
CA THR A 93 32.39 -4.29 4.06
C THR A 93 31.41 -5.33 4.63
N ALA A 94 30.76 -6.12 3.78
CA ALA A 94 29.88 -7.20 4.19
C ALA A 94 30.59 -8.23 5.10
N ARG A 95 31.84 -8.59 4.79
CA ARG A 95 32.65 -9.52 5.60
C ARG A 95 33.03 -8.93 6.95
N GLU A 96 33.37 -7.65 7.01
CA GLU A 96 33.68 -6.99 8.29
C GLU A 96 32.44 -6.90 9.18
N LEU A 97 31.30 -6.46 8.64
CA LEU A 97 30.03 -6.37 9.38
C LEU A 97 29.50 -7.74 9.84
N ALA A 98 29.80 -8.82 9.11
CA ALA A 98 29.45 -10.17 9.54
C ALA A 98 30.13 -10.56 10.87
N LYS A 99 31.33 -10.04 11.16
CA LYS A 99 32.00 -10.25 12.46
C LYS A 99 31.26 -9.58 13.62
N GLU A 100 30.49 -8.55 13.32
CA GLU A 100 29.64 -7.81 14.27
C GLU A 100 28.22 -8.38 14.35
N GLY A 101 27.94 -9.50 13.66
CA GLY A 101 26.62 -10.15 13.66
C GLY A 101 25.60 -9.50 12.71
N ILE A 102 26.01 -8.53 11.89
CA ILE A 102 25.14 -7.92 10.87
C ILE A 102 25.24 -8.74 9.58
N ARG A 103 24.10 -9.24 9.10
CA ARG A 103 24.05 -10.05 7.87
C ARG A 103 23.86 -9.16 6.65
N VAL A 104 24.84 -9.09 5.77
CA VAL A 104 24.70 -8.43 4.46
C VAL A 104 24.56 -9.51 3.38
N SER A 105 23.46 -9.48 2.63
CA SER A 105 23.16 -10.48 1.59
C SER A 105 22.99 -9.83 0.22
N PHE A 106 23.70 -10.34 -0.77
CA PHE A 106 23.56 -9.93 -2.16
C PHE A 106 22.54 -10.83 -2.82
N VAL A 107 21.34 -10.31 -3.11
CA VAL A 107 20.17 -11.08 -3.57
C VAL A 107 20.45 -11.89 -4.84
N ASP A 108 21.36 -11.40 -5.68
CA ASP A 108 21.77 -12.01 -6.94
C ASP A 108 22.85 -13.09 -6.78
N ARG A 109 23.45 -13.25 -5.60
CA ARG A 109 24.53 -14.21 -5.33
C ARG A 109 24.27 -15.17 -4.16
N ASP A 110 23.50 -14.75 -3.17
CA ASP A 110 23.20 -15.57 -1.99
C ASP A 110 22.08 -16.56 -2.33
N THR A 111 22.42 -17.85 -2.29
CA THR A 111 21.50 -18.99 -2.52
C THR A 111 20.27 -18.98 -1.62
N TYR A 112 20.32 -18.32 -0.45
CA TYR A 112 19.14 -18.13 0.37
C TYR A 112 18.05 -17.35 -0.39
N TRP A 113 18.45 -16.32 -1.12
CA TRP A 113 17.55 -15.44 -1.84
C TRP A 113 17.21 -15.92 -3.23
N GLN A 114 18.00 -16.82 -3.80
CA GLN A 114 17.66 -17.49 -5.05
C GLN A 114 16.52 -18.47 -4.76
N ALA A 115 15.32 -18.20 -5.25
CA ALA A 115 14.22 -19.14 -5.15
C ALA A 115 14.67 -20.44 -5.84
N SER A 116 14.87 -21.52 -5.09
CA SER A 116 15.07 -22.85 -5.65
C SER A 116 13.78 -23.19 -6.38
N GLU A 117 13.85 -23.23 -7.71
CA GLU A 117 12.72 -23.48 -8.60
C GLU A 117 11.91 -24.71 -8.17
N PRO A 118 10.61 -24.67 -8.44
CA PRO A 118 10.16 -25.50 -9.53
C PRO A 118 9.60 -24.62 -10.65
N ASP A 119 10.02 -24.88 -11.88
CA ASP A 119 9.57 -24.25 -13.12
C ASP A 119 8.13 -23.69 -13.04
N ASN A 120 7.95 -22.39 -13.36
CA ASN A 120 6.66 -21.65 -13.38
C ASN A 120 6.09 -21.08 -12.06
N ILE A 121 6.82 -20.19 -11.38
CA ILE A 121 6.18 -19.23 -10.44
C ILE A 121 6.33 -17.77 -10.93
N TYR A 122 5.94 -17.55 -12.18
CA TYR A 122 5.10 -16.40 -12.50
C TYR A 122 3.78 -16.97 -13.02
N PRO A 123 2.68 -16.74 -12.30
CA PRO A 123 2.10 -15.42 -12.36
C PRO A 123 2.19 -14.71 -11.02
N ILE A 124 2.48 -13.42 -11.11
CA ILE A 124 2.11 -12.36 -10.18
C ILE A 124 1.06 -12.90 -9.20
N PHE A 125 1.44 -13.00 -7.92
CA PHE A 125 0.49 -13.09 -6.83
C PHE A 125 -0.35 -11.81 -6.88
N ARG A 126 -1.32 -11.74 -7.80
CA ARG A 126 -2.46 -10.86 -7.62
C ARG A 126 -3.08 -11.43 -6.36
N PRO A 127 -3.15 -10.69 -5.24
CA PRO A 127 -4.06 -11.10 -4.21
C PRO A 127 -5.39 -11.34 -4.92
N GLN A 128 -5.87 -12.58 -4.90
CA GLN A 128 -7.29 -12.80 -5.10
C GLN A 128 -7.90 -12.01 -3.96
N LEU A 129 -8.21 -10.73 -4.23
CA LEU A 129 -9.16 -9.99 -3.44
C LEU A 129 -10.29 -10.98 -3.21
N PRO A 130 -10.67 -11.28 -1.94
CA PRO A 130 -11.80 -12.15 -1.70
C PRO A 130 -12.87 -11.67 -2.65
N GLN A 131 -13.36 -12.54 -3.52
CA GLN A 131 -14.45 -12.18 -4.41
C GLN A 131 -15.53 -11.76 -3.45
N LEU A 132 -15.68 -10.44 -3.27
CA LEU A 132 -16.76 -9.92 -2.47
C LEU A 132 -17.97 -10.57 -3.09
N PRO A 133 -18.81 -11.27 -2.30
CA PRO A 133 -20.01 -11.89 -2.84
C PRO A 133 -20.63 -10.81 -3.70
N ARG A 134 -20.88 -11.11 -4.98
CA ARG A 134 -21.48 -10.14 -5.90
C ARG A 134 -22.71 -9.65 -5.19
N LEU A 135 -22.61 -8.48 -4.55
CA LEU A 135 -23.72 -7.85 -3.88
C LEU A 135 -24.58 -7.48 -5.06
N SER A 136 -25.52 -8.38 -5.38
CA SER A 136 -26.52 -8.09 -6.37
C SER A 136 -27.27 -6.91 -5.77
N PHE A 137 -26.95 -5.72 -6.23
CA PHE A 137 -27.65 -4.49 -5.93
C PHE A 137 -29.06 -4.49 -6.54
N GLY A 138 -29.69 -5.66 -6.72
CA GLY A 138 -31.08 -5.81 -7.14
C GLY A 138 -32.07 -5.25 -6.12
N TRP A 139 -31.66 -5.08 -4.85
CA TRP A 139 -32.48 -4.33 -3.89
C TRP A 139 -32.48 -2.82 -4.18
N LEU A 140 -31.35 -2.27 -4.67
CA LEU A 140 -31.25 -0.84 -5.00
C LEU A 140 -32.04 -0.47 -6.26
N GLU A 141 -32.23 -1.40 -7.21
CA GLU A 141 -33.14 -1.17 -8.35
C GLU A 141 -34.62 -1.07 -7.94
N ARG A 142 -35.05 -1.81 -6.92
CA ARG A 142 -36.45 -1.69 -6.42
C ARG A 142 -36.76 -0.31 -5.84
N TYR A 143 -35.76 0.41 -5.34
CA TYR A 143 -35.95 1.76 -4.79
C TYR A 143 -35.78 2.90 -5.81
N ARG A 144 -35.28 2.64 -7.03
CA ARG A 144 -35.18 3.70 -8.06
C ARG A 144 -36.55 4.20 -8.51
N VAL A 145 -37.54 3.31 -8.58
CA VAL A 145 -38.93 3.70 -8.90
C VAL A 145 -39.57 4.48 -7.75
N ALA A 146 -39.37 4.04 -6.50
CA ALA A 146 -39.94 4.72 -5.34
C ALA A 146 -39.37 6.14 -5.14
N ILE A 147 -38.05 6.32 -5.34
CA ILE A 147 -37.39 7.63 -5.24
C ILE A 147 -37.85 8.53 -6.40
N ALA A 148 -37.92 8.03 -7.64
CA ALA A 148 -38.39 8.82 -8.77
C ALA A 148 -39.85 9.27 -8.62
N VAL A 149 -40.74 8.38 -8.16
CA VAL A 149 -42.15 8.72 -7.89
C VAL A 149 -42.27 9.73 -6.75
N GLY A 150 -41.47 9.57 -5.69
CA GLY A 150 -41.41 10.54 -4.59
C GLY A 150 -40.99 11.94 -5.04
N PHE A 151 -39.98 12.05 -5.91
CA PHE A 151 -39.55 13.34 -6.48
C PHE A 151 -40.60 13.98 -7.39
N ILE A 152 -41.35 13.19 -8.16
CA ILE A 152 -42.44 13.70 -9.01
C ILE A 152 -43.60 14.22 -8.15
N ILE A 153 -44.02 13.48 -7.12
CA ILE A 153 -45.10 13.91 -6.22
C ILE A 153 -44.70 15.18 -5.46
N LEU A 154 -43.46 15.24 -4.94
CA LEU A 154 -42.98 16.41 -4.23
C LEU A 154 -42.90 17.64 -5.15
N SER A 155 -42.50 17.45 -6.40
CA SER A 155 -42.44 18.53 -7.41
C SER A 155 -43.83 19.04 -7.79
N LEU A 156 -44.83 18.15 -7.91
CA LEU A 156 -46.23 18.54 -8.14
C LEU A 156 -46.83 19.30 -6.95
N LEU A 157 -46.51 18.90 -5.72
CA LEU A 157 -46.96 19.60 -4.52
C LEU A 157 -46.33 21.01 -4.39
N ILE A 158 -45.04 21.14 -4.70
CA ILE A 158 -44.36 22.45 -4.71
C ILE A 158 -44.90 23.35 -5.84
N TRP A 159 -45.25 22.78 -6.99
CA TRP A 159 -45.85 23.54 -8.10
C TRP A 159 -47.27 24.04 -7.76
N ASP A 160 -48.12 23.21 -7.16
CA ASP A 160 -49.48 23.64 -6.76
C ASP A 160 -49.44 24.73 -5.67
N GLY A 161 -48.51 24.61 -4.71
CA GLY A 161 -48.32 25.62 -3.66
C GLY A 161 -47.95 27.01 -4.20
N LYS A 162 -47.09 27.08 -5.22
CA LYS A 162 -46.73 28.36 -5.87
C LYS A 162 -47.88 28.97 -6.69
N ASN A 163 -48.69 28.14 -7.34
CA ASN A 163 -49.82 28.65 -8.14
C ASN A 163 -51.01 29.11 -7.28
N ARG A 164 -51.19 28.58 -6.06
CA ARG A 164 -52.18 29.10 -5.12
C ARG A 164 -51.80 30.47 -4.56
N SER A 165 -50.53 30.69 -4.23
CA SER A 165 -50.07 31.99 -3.72
C SER A 165 -50.19 33.13 -4.75
N GLY A 166 -50.06 32.83 -6.05
CA GLY A 166 -50.25 33.81 -7.13
C GLY A 166 -51.73 34.15 -7.37
N ARG A 167 -52.66 33.21 -7.19
CA ARG A 167 -54.10 33.46 -7.39
C ARG A 167 -54.74 34.27 -6.26
N GLU A 168 -54.27 34.13 -5.02
CA GLU A 168 -54.79 34.93 -3.90
C GLU A 168 -54.34 36.41 -3.95
N GLN A 169 -53.16 36.71 -4.52
CA GLN A 169 -52.72 38.09 -4.72
C GLN A 169 -53.52 38.84 -5.79
N ILE A 170 -54.01 38.15 -6.83
CA ILE A 170 -54.80 38.78 -7.90
C ILE A 170 -56.24 39.05 -7.44
N LEU A 171 -56.81 38.20 -6.57
CA LEU A 171 -58.15 38.42 -6.02
C LEU A 171 -58.17 39.55 -4.96
N ASN A 172 -57.11 39.75 -4.18
CA ASN A 172 -57.03 40.85 -3.22
C ASN A 172 -56.70 42.23 -3.84
N ALA A 173 -56.13 42.26 -5.05
CA ALA A 173 -55.85 43.51 -5.76
C ALA A 173 -57.09 44.11 -6.47
N SER A 174 -58.18 43.34 -6.59
CA SER A 174 -59.38 43.76 -7.34
C SER A 174 -60.47 44.41 -6.47
N TYR A 175 -60.25 44.58 -5.16
CA TYR A 175 -61.23 45.18 -4.23
C TYR A 175 -60.85 46.59 -3.71
N THR A 176 -59.78 47.20 -4.22
CA THR A 176 -59.30 48.52 -3.74
C THR A 176 -59.44 49.63 -4.77
N THR A 177 -60.52 49.63 -5.57
CA THR A 177 -60.82 50.74 -6.49
C THR A 177 -62.30 51.06 -6.52
N VAL A 178 -62.88 51.38 -5.36
CA VAL A 178 -64.12 52.15 -5.27
C VAL A 178 -64.06 53.00 -4.00
N GLN A 179 -63.59 54.24 -4.09
CA GLN A 179 -64.09 55.40 -3.31
C GLN A 179 -63.64 56.69 -4.03
N LEU A 180 -64.59 57.31 -4.73
CA LEU A 180 -64.71 58.76 -4.88
C LEU A 180 -66.06 59.14 -4.25
#